data_AF-A0AAN7CM51-F1
#
_entry.id   AF-A0AAN7CM51-F1
#
_cell.length_a   1.000
_cell.length_b   1.000
_cell.length_c   1.000
_cell.angle_alpha   90.00
_cell.angle_beta   90.00
_cell.angle_gamma   90.00
#
_symmetry.space_group_name_H-M   'P 1'
#
loop_
_entity.id
_entity.type
_entity.pdbx_description
1 polymer ?
#
loop_
_entity_poly.entity_id
_entity_poly.type
_entity_poly.pdbx_seq_one_letter_code
_entity_poly.pdbx_strand_id
1 'polypeptide(L)'
;FVPKIRSFSIYDINMPQFIQYAGYIPYNASQTCVLLSQIIAGFYVQFWLRNYRPRIFKDYSYLITGAFDGAALFALFILSFAVFGAGGRTVPFPKWWGNNVDGYYDHCPVAE
;
A
#
# COMPACT_ATOMS: atom_id res chain seq x y z
N PHE A 1 33.03 -6.61 5.20
CA PHE A 1 32.75 -5.46 4.33
C PHE A 1 31.46 -4.81 4.86
N VAL A 2 31.54 -3.61 5.43
CA VAL A 2 30.39 -2.94 6.06
C VAL A 2 29.82 -1.97 5.03
N PRO A 3 28.65 -2.23 4.44
CA PRO A 3 28.09 -1.34 3.44
C PRO A 3 27.66 -0.02 4.12
N LYS A 4 28.27 1.09 3.70
CA LYS A 4 27.97 2.46 4.17
C LYS A 4 27.73 3.36 2.96
N ILE A 5 26.63 4.11 2.97
CA ILE A 5 26.40 5.20 2.01
C ILE A 5 26.80 6.48 2.74
N ARG A 6 27.99 6.97 2.44
CA ARG A 6 28.58 8.19 3.02
C ARG A 6 28.55 8.15 4.56
N SER A 7 27.62 8.82 5.22
CA SER A 7 27.50 8.86 6.69
C SER A 7 26.47 7.89 7.28
N PHE A 8 25.68 7.21 6.44
CA PHE A 8 24.60 6.33 6.89
C PHE A 8 25.06 4.87 6.92
N SER A 9 24.88 4.22 8.08
CA SER A 9 25.06 2.79 8.25
C SER A 9 23.89 2.06 7.60
N ILE A 10 24.17 1.13 6.68
CA ILE A 10 23.15 0.39 5.95
C ILE A 10 22.79 -0.93 6.66
N TYR A 11 23.52 -1.31 7.71
CA TYR A 11 23.30 -2.57 8.43
C TYR A 11 21.88 -2.74 8.98
N ASP A 12 21.27 -1.65 9.42
CA ASP A 12 19.95 -1.67 10.08
C ASP A 12 18.78 -1.54 9.08
N ILE A 13 19.09 -1.39 7.79
CA ILE A 13 18.13 -1.13 6.71
C ILE A 13 18.26 -2.24 5.66
N ASN A 14 17.16 -2.97 5.44
CA ASN A 14 17.08 -3.98 4.39
C ASN A 14 16.99 -3.29 3.00
N MET A 15 18.14 -2.92 2.44
CA MET A 15 18.24 -2.23 1.15
C MET A 15 17.68 -3.03 -0.04
N PRO A 16 17.89 -4.35 -0.14
CA PRO A 16 17.25 -5.13 -1.19
C PRO A 16 15.72 -4.99 -1.18
N GLN A 17 15.11 -5.08 -0.01
CA GLN A 17 13.66 -4.93 0.14
C GLN A 17 13.20 -3.49 -0.16
N PHE A 18 13.96 -2.49 0.29
CA PHE A 18 13.67 -1.08 0.03
C PHE A 18 13.71 -0.77 -1.46
N ILE A 19 14.76 -1.20 -2.17
CA ILE A 19 14.91 -0.97 -3.61
C ILE A 19 13.85 -1.75 -4.39
N GLN A 20 13.56 -2.99 -3.98
CA GLN A 20 12.51 -3.79 -4.60
C GLN A 20 11.15 -3.09 -4.51
N TYR A 21 10.74 -2.63 -3.32
CA TYR A 21 9.47 -1.92 -3.19
C TYR A 21 9.48 -0.52 -3.83
N ALA A 22 10.62 0.16 -3.85
CA ALA A 22 10.73 1.47 -4.51
C ALA A 22 10.66 1.36 -6.04
N GLY A 23 11.10 0.25 -6.62
CA GLY A 23 11.07 -0.02 -8.06
C GLY A 23 9.98 -0.99 -8.52
N TYR A 24 9.13 -1.47 -7.61
CA TYR A 24 8.08 -2.43 -7.95
C TYR A 24 6.93 -1.71 -8.67
N ILE A 25 6.91 -1.81 -9.99
CA ILE A 25 5.78 -1.39 -10.81
C ILE A 25 5.01 -2.66 -11.19
N PRO A 26 3.74 -2.83 -10.77
CA PRO A 26 2.98 -4.03 -11.08
C PRO A 26 2.78 -4.16 -12.60
N TYR A 27 3.28 -5.26 -13.17
CA TYR A 27 3.28 -5.51 -14.63
C TYR A 27 1.88 -5.62 -15.25
N ASN A 28 0.84 -5.87 -14.44
CA ASN A 28 -0.55 -6.10 -14.87
C ASN A 28 -1.57 -5.08 -14.31
N ALA A 29 -1.11 -4.08 -13.56
CA ALA A 29 -1.95 -3.01 -13.04
C ALA A 29 -1.13 -1.72 -13.06
N SER A 30 -1.47 -0.79 -13.96
CA SER A 30 -0.86 0.54 -14.07
C SER A 30 -1.14 1.44 -12.85
N GLN A 31 -1.65 0.89 -11.75
CA GLN A 31 -1.97 1.59 -10.52
C GLN A 31 -0.69 2.00 -9.79
N THR A 32 -0.02 3.03 -10.29
CA THR A 32 1.15 3.65 -9.65
C THR A 32 0.74 4.48 -8.42
N CYS A 33 -0.55 4.77 -8.26
CA CYS A 33 -1.09 5.53 -7.14
C CYS A 33 -0.76 4.95 -5.77
N VAL A 34 -0.56 3.63 -5.65
CA VAL A 34 -0.20 2.98 -4.38
C VAL A 34 1.28 3.12 -4.03
N LEU A 35 2.16 3.46 -4.98
CA LEU A 35 3.60 3.54 -4.73
C LEU A 35 3.94 4.69 -3.79
N LEU A 36 3.34 5.86 -4.02
CA LEU A 36 3.55 7.01 -3.14
C LEU A 36 3.07 6.73 -1.71
N SER A 37 1.90 6.10 -1.56
CA SER A 37 1.37 5.77 -0.23
C SER A 37 2.20 4.70 0.46
N GLN A 38 2.71 3.69 -0.25
CA GLN A 38 3.64 2.69 0.28
C GLN A 38 4.96 3.31 0.73
N ILE A 39 5.55 4.22 -0.06
CA ILE A 39 6.78 4.93 0.29
C ILE A 39 6.56 5.79 1.54
N ILE A 40 5.47 6.56 1.60
CA ILE A 40 5.15 7.41 2.77
C ILE A 40 4.94 6.53 4.01
N ALA A 41 4.19 5.44 3.90
CA ALA A 41 3.95 4.52 5.01
C ALA A 41 5.26 3.85 5.48
N GLY A 42 6.08 3.37 4.54
CA GLY A 42 7.40 2.80 4.80
C GLY A 42 8.32 3.80 5.51
N PHE A 43 8.39 5.04 5.01
CA PHE A 43 9.14 6.11 5.65
C PHE A 43 8.62 6.44 7.05
N TYR A 44 7.31 6.61 7.22
CA TYR A 44 6.71 6.87 8.53
C TYR A 44 7.03 5.77 9.54
N VAL A 45 6.86 4.51 9.16
CA VAL A 45 7.10 3.36 10.06
C VAL A 45 8.60 3.20 10.35
N GLN A 46 9.45 3.23 9.32
CA GLN A 46 10.87 2.95 9.47
C GLN A 46 11.69 4.13 9.99
N PHE A 47 11.37 5.37 9.58
CA PHE A 47 12.11 6.56 10.00
C PHE A 47 11.51 7.20 11.25
N TRP A 48 10.20 7.41 11.31
CA TRP A 48 9.59 8.12 12.44
C TRP A 48 9.25 7.17 13.61
N LEU A 49 8.46 6.12 13.35
CA LEU A 49 7.94 5.25 14.40
C LEU A 49 9.07 4.47 15.09
N ARG A 50 10.04 3.95 14.32
CA ARG A 50 11.21 3.23 14.86
C ARG A 50 12.12 4.11 15.71
N ASN A 51 12.37 5.37 15.30
CA ASN A 51 13.33 6.25 15.99
C ASN A 51 12.71 7.03 17.16
N TYR A 52 11.50 7.58 17.00
CA TYR A 52 10.88 8.45 18.00
C TYR A 52 9.94 7.71 18.96
N ARG A 53 9.41 6.53 18.58
CA ARG A 53 8.44 5.75 19.37
C ARG A 53 8.70 4.23 19.33
N PRO A 54 9.89 3.77 19.77
CA PRO A 54 10.31 2.38 19.61
C PRO A 54 9.41 1.35 20.33
N ARG A 55 8.78 1.72 21.46
CA ARG A 55 7.82 0.84 22.16
C ARG A 55 6.61 0.52 21.28
N ILE A 56 6.03 1.53 20.64
CA ILE A 56 4.87 1.35 19.77
C ILE A 56 5.24 0.54 18.54
N PHE A 57 6.41 0.82 17.96
CA PHE A 57 6.92 0.08 16.82
C PHE A 57 7.08 -1.42 17.13
N LYS A 58 7.66 -1.76 18.29
CA LYS A 58 7.88 -3.17 18.67
C LYS A 58 6.59 -3.90 18.98
N ASP A 59 5.70 -3.28 19.75
CA ASP A 59 4.56 -3.99 20.33
C ASP A 59 3.35 -4.04 19.37
N TYR A 60 3.20 -3.04 18.49
CA TYR A 60 1.97 -2.90 17.68
C TYR A 60 2.16 -2.99 16.17
N SER A 61 3.37 -2.86 15.62
CA SER A 61 3.53 -2.81 14.14
C SER A 61 2.97 -4.05 13.45
N TYR A 62 3.22 -5.24 14.00
CA TYR A 62 2.73 -6.49 13.42
C TYR A 62 1.21 -6.61 13.55
N LEU A 63 0.66 -6.29 14.74
CA LEU A 63 -0.78 -6.35 15.00
C LEU A 63 -1.57 -5.38 14.10
N ILE A 64 -1.10 -4.13 14.00
CA ILE A 64 -1.73 -3.10 13.16
C ILE A 64 -1.70 -3.53 11.70
N THR A 65 -0.56 -4.03 11.21
CA THR A 65 -0.43 -4.47 9.81
C THR A 65 -1.40 -5.61 9.50
N GLY A 66 -1.49 -6.63 10.37
CA GLY A 66 -2.45 -7.72 10.20
C GLY A 66 -3.91 -7.27 10.27
N ALA A 67 -4.22 -6.32 11.16
CA ALA A 67 -5.56 -5.75 11.26
C ALA A 67 -5.96 -4.98 9.98
N PHE A 68 -5.05 -4.20 9.39
CA PHE A 68 -5.29 -3.48 8.14
C PHE A 68 -5.52 -4.43 6.95
N ASP A 69 -4.73 -5.50 6.85
CA ASP A 69 -4.88 -6.50 5.79
C ASP A 69 -6.23 -7.24 5.92
N GLY A 70 -6.57 -7.67 7.13
CA GLY A 70 -7.87 -8.29 7.43
C GLY A 70 -9.05 -7.36 7.17
N ALA A 71 -8.95 -6.07 7.53
CA ALA A 71 -10.00 -5.08 7.30
C ALA A 71 -10.22 -4.81 5.80
N ALA A 72 -9.16 -4.76 5.00
CA ALA A 72 -9.26 -4.61 3.55
C ALA A 72 -9.98 -5.80 2.91
N LEU A 73 -9.61 -7.03 3.28
CA LEU A 73 -10.26 -8.25 2.81
C LEU A 73 -11.73 -8.32 3.26
N PHE A 74 -12.02 -7.92 4.49
CA PHE A 74 -13.39 -7.87 5.01
C PHE A 74 -14.25 -6.85 4.25
N ALA A 75 -13.71 -5.66 3.96
CA ALA A 75 -14.40 -4.66 3.15
C ALA A 75 -14.67 -5.16 1.72
N LEU A 76 -13.67 -5.81 1.09
CA LEU A 76 -13.82 -6.43 -0.23
C LEU A 76 -14.86 -7.54 -0.23
N PHE A 77 -14.93 -8.34 0.84
CA PHE A 77 -15.96 -9.36 1.02
C PHE A 77 -17.36 -8.72 1.02
N ILE A 78 -17.59 -7.69 1.85
CA ILE A 78 -18.87 -6.99 1.89
C ILE A 78 -19.21 -6.40 0.52
N LEU A 79 -18.27 -5.71 -0.12
CA LEU A 79 -18.51 -5.04 -1.39
C LEU A 79 -18.81 -6.04 -2.52
N SER A 80 -18.13 -7.19 -2.54
CA SER A 80 -18.39 -8.28 -3.48
C SER A 80 -19.83 -8.80 -3.39
N PHE A 81 -20.32 -9.06 -2.18
CA PHE A 81 -21.65 -9.63 -1.96
C PHE A 81 -22.79 -8.59 -2.04
N ALA A 82 -22.58 -7.38 -1.52
CA ALA A 82 -23.61 -6.37 -1.40
C ALA A 82 -23.75 -5.46 -2.63
N VAL A 83 -22.64 -5.21 -3.36
CA VAL A 83 -22.60 -4.20 -4.44
C VAL A 83 -22.32 -4.85 -5.79
N PHE A 84 -21.26 -5.65 -5.88
CA PHE A 84 -20.84 -6.25 -7.15
C PHE A 84 -21.63 -7.51 -7.53
N GLY A 85 -22.61 -7.90 -6.70
CA GLY A 85 -23.62 -8.88 -7.08
C GLY A 85 -23.21 -10.33 -6.97
N ALA A 86 -22.16 -10.68 -6.20
CA ALA A 86 -21.88 -12.08 -5.87
C ALA A 86 -23.07 -12.77 -5.14
N GLY A 87 -23.97 -11.99 -4.52
CA GLY A 87 -25.23 -12.44 -3.93
C GLY A 87 -26.48 -12.31 -4.83
N GLY A 88 -26.33 -11.98 -6.12
CA GLY A 88 -27.41 -11.99 -7.12
C GLY A 88 -28.06 -10.64 -7.44
N ARG A 89 -27.99 -9.63 -6.55
CA ARG A 89 -28.44 -8.25 -6.86
C ARG A 89 -27.24 -7.32 -6.95
N THR A 90 -27.03 -6.71 -8.12
CA THR A 90 -26.00 -5.69 -8.34
C THR A 90 -26.57 -4.30 -8.07
N VAL A 91 -25.80 -3.47 -7.37
CA VAL A 91 -26.08 -2.03 -7.24
C VAL A 91 -24.95 -1.30 -7.94
N PRO A 92 -25.22 -0.52 -9.01
CA PRO A 92 -24.16 0.20 -9.70
C PRO A 92 -23.55 1.24 -8.75
N PHE A 93 -22.24 1.17 -8.54
CA PHE A 93 -21.54 2.13 -7.70
C PHE A 93 -21.45 3.48 -8.42
N PRO A 94 -21.68 4.61 -7.75
CA PRO A 94 -21.65 5.91 -8.40
C PRO A 94 -20.25 6.21 -8.95
N LYS A 95 -20.18 6.92 -10.06
CA LYS A 95 -18.94 7.53 -10.55
C LYS A 95 -18.61 8.73 -9.67
N TRP A 96 -17.41 8.75 -9.12
CA TRP A 96 -16.89 9.87 -8.34
C TRP A 96 -15.36 9.89 -8.46
N TRP A 97 -14.70 10.91 -7.89
CA TRP A 97 -13.27 11.12 -8.08
C TRP A 97 -12.39 9.88 -7.77
N GLY A 98 -12.69 9.11 -6.72
CA GLY A 98 -11.95 7.89 -6.40
C GLY A 98 -12.49 6.61 -7.05
N ASN A 99 -13.57 6.71 -7.83
CA ASN A 99 -14.14 5.60 -8.59
C ASN A 99 -14.32 6.02 -10.05
N ASN A 100 -13.21 6.06 -10.77
CA ASN A 100 -13.19 6.34 -12.20
C ASN A 100 -13.66 5.11 -12.98
N VAL A 101 -14.93 5.09 -13.36
CA VAL A 101 -15.55 3.95 -14.06
C VAL A 101 -15.06 3.84 -15.51
N ASP A 102 -14.59 4.94 -16.10
CA ASP A 102 -14.28 5.06 -17.53
C ASP A 102 -12.77 5.01 -17.84
N GLY A 103 -11.93 4.66 -16.85
CA GLY A 103 -10.48 4.64 -17.02
C GLY A 103 -9.76 4.05 -15.81
N TYR A 104 -8.48 4.36 -15.67
CA TYR A 104 -7.74 3.93 -14.48
C TYR A 104 -8.15 4.75 -13.24
N TYR A 105 -8.17 4.08 -12.08
CA TYR A 105 -8.51 4.67 -10.79
C TYR A 105 -7.56 5.79 -10.35
N ASP A 106 -6.34 5.82 -10.88
CA ASP A 106 -5.31 6.80 -10.61
C ASP A 106 -5.33 8.00 -11.57
N HIS A 107 -6.34 8.07 -12.46
CA HIS A 107 -6.50 9.13 -13.47
C HIS A 107 -5.31 9.28 -14.41
N CYS A 108 -4.44 8.27 -14.47
CA CYS A 108 -3.40 8.22 -15.48
C CYS A 108 -4.04 8.04 -16.87
N PRO A 109 -3.46 8.64 -17.92
CA PRO A 109 -3.94 8.45 -19.27
C PRO A 109 -3.90 6.96 -19.63
N VAL A 110 -4.98 6.48 -20.24
CA VAL A 110 -5.02 5.15 -20.85
C VAL A 110 -4.12 5.15 -22.08
N ALA A 111 -3.25 4.16 -22.21
CA ALA A 111 -2.51 3.98 -23.45
C ALA A 111 -3.50 3.66 -24.57
N GLU A 112 -3.45 4.44 -25.64
CA GLU A 112 -4.28 4.28 -26.85
C GLU A 112 -3.98 2.96 -27.57
#